data_AF-A0A221W7B2-F1
#
_entry.id   AF-A0A221W7B2-F1
#
_cell.length_a   1.000
_cell.length_b   1.000
_cell.length_c   1.000
_cell.angle_alpha   90.00
_cell.angle_beta   90.00
_cell.angle_gamma   90.00
#
_symmetry.space_group_name_H-M   'P 1'
#
loop_
_entity.id
_entity.type
_entity.pdbx_description
1 polymer ?
#
loop_
_entity_poly.entity_id
_entity_poly.type
_entity_poly.pdbx_seq_one_letter_code
_entity_poly.pdbx_strand_id
1 'polypeptide(L)'
;MPGPRTWRRACSEPPEWPKPSIASSGRLAAGVVDTAGSHEPRRRPARRRSGRTGRDRPARLVGVLSQNGRMAASHRISTPAQVQQRWHARQAPDGDFIMFADGSLSAMEFERFVEPVRFRWWETLRAETWTPMDWLDVDVMLASCTHGRRRAAAGESAAHGSVGWVALTSADGRDTLEWLAVSRHSDPFSSVALDGRFLTATSTSGQVWRFPCDAPADVTVSAASD
;
A
#
# COMPACT_ATOMS: atom_id res chain seq x y z
N MET A 1 9.05 54.53 -8.96
CA MET A 1 8.18 53.43 -8.45
C MET A 1 7.86 52.50 -9.62
N PRO A 2 8.62 51.40 -9.86
CA PRO A 2 8.26 50.39 -10.85
C PRO A 2 7.41 49.28 -10.21
N GLY A 3 6.32 48.90 -10.87
CA GLY A 3 5.36 47.89 -10.40
C GLY A 3 5.85 46.44 -10.47
N PRO A 4 5.11 45.49 -9.88
CA PRO A 4 5.57 44.11 -9.70
C PRO A 4 5.50 43.30 -11.01
N ARG A 5 6.61 42.63 -11.33
CA ARG A 5 6.71 41.68 -12.44
C ARG A 5 6.15 40.33 -12.00
N THR A 6 5.13 39.86 -12.69
CA THR A 6 4.58 38.51 -12.57
C THR A 6 5.52 37.47 -13.19
N TRP A 7 6.00 36.52 -12.39
CA TRP A 7 6.70 35.34 -12.88
C TRP A 7 5.71 34.19 -13.05
N ARG A 8 5.29 33.90 -14.29
CA ARG A 8 4.75 32.57 -14.65
C ARG A 8 5.94 31.71 -15.08
N ARG A 9 6.28 30.68 -14.30
CA ARG A 9 7.12 29.57 -14.79
C ARG A 9 6.19 28.50 -15.35
N ALA A 10 6.44 28.14 -16.60
CA ALA A 10 5.85 27.01 -17.28
C ALA A 10 6.34 25.71 -16.60
N CYS A 11 5.42 24.81 -16.29
CA CYS A 11 5.73 23.41 -16.06
C CYS A 11 6.16 22.82 -17.41
N SER A 12 7.41 22.39 -17.52
CA SER A 12 7.88 21.62 -18.67
C SER A 12 7.24 20.24 -18.63
N GLU A 13 6.66 19.82 -19.74
CA GLU A 13 6.07 18.49 -19.94
C GLU A 13 7.14 17.39 -19.76
N PRO A 14 6.80 16.23 -19.16
CA PRO A 14 7.70 15.08 -19.11
C PRO A 14 7.79 14.37 -20.48
N PRO A 15 8.90 13.69 -20.79
CA PRO A 15 9.06 12.95 -22.03
C PRO A 15 8.12 11.73 -22.11
N GLU A 16 7.50 11.53 -23.27
CA GLU A 16 6.72 10.34 -23.61
C GLU A 16 7.59 9.09 -23.58
N TRP A 17 7.20 8.11 -22.76
CA TRP A 17 7.74 6.75 -22.79
C TRP A 17 6.93 5.86 -23.74
N PRO A 18 7.57 4.93 -24.48
CA PRO A 18 6.87 4.07 -25.43
C PRO A 18 5.97 3.05 -24.73
N LYS A 19 4.73 2.92 -25.23
CA LYS A 19 3.74 1.94 -24.75
C LYS A 19 4.15 0.51 -25.17
N PRO A 20 4.04 -0.50 -24.30
CA PRO A 20 4.26 -1.88 -24.71
C PRO A 20 3.13 -2.40 -25.62
N SER A 21 3.52 -3.03 -26.72
CA SER A 21 2.62 -3.68 -27.68
C SER A 21 2.08 -4.99 -27.11
N ILE A 22 0.76 -5.08 -26.91
CA ILE A 22 0.10 -6.34 -26.59
C ILE A 22 -0.14 -7.09 -27.90
N ALA A 23 0.62 -8.17 -28.12
CA ALA A 23 0.37 -9.12 -29.19
C ALA A 23 -0.76 -10.08 -28.76
N SER A 24 -1.90 -9.94 -29.43
CA SER A 24 -3.01 -10.90 -29.40
C SER A 24 -2.59 -12.22 -30.06
N SER A 25 -2.79 -13.35 -29.38
CA SER A 25 -2.81 -14.67 -30.00
C SER A 25 -4.04 -15.43 -29.51
N GLY A 26 -4.94 -15.71 -30.46
CA GLY A 26 -6.07 -16.62 -30.26
C GLY A 26 -5.82 -17.98 -30.92
N ARG A 27 -6.57 -19.00 -30.46
CA ARG A 27 -7.20 -20.14 -31.19
C ARG A 27 -7.73 -21.14 -30.14
N LEU A 28 -9.05 -21.40 -30.09
CA LEU A 28 -9.82 -22.53 -30.72
C LEU A 28 -9.41 -23.93 -30.18
N ALA A 29 -10.26 -24.92 -29.88
CA ALA A 29 -11.71 -25.14 -29.86
C ALA A 29 -12.00 -26.56 -29.27
N ALA A 30 -13.30 -26.94 -29.24
CA ALA A 30 -13.92 -28.26 -28.94
C ALA A 30 -14.23 -28.53 -27.45
N GLY A 31 -15.43 -28.89 -27.00
CA GLY A 31 -16.67 -29.32 -27.65
C GLY A 31 -17.12 -30.66 -27.07
N VAL A 32 -18.20 -30.70 -26.27
CA VAL A 32 -19.00 -31.91 -25.97
C VAL A 32 -20.44 -31.47 -25.63
N VAL A 33 -21.40 -32.23 -26.16
CA VAL A 33 -22.86 -32.07 -26.10
C VAL A 33 -23.44 -33.14 -25.16
N ASP A 34 -24.53 -32.81 -24.45
CA ASP A 34 -25.69 -33.64 -24.02
C ASP A 34 -26.14 -33.31 -22.59
N THR A 35 -27.38 -33.48 -22.13
CA THR A 35 -28.75 -33.48 -22.71
C THR A 35 -29.69 -33.42 -21.49
N ALA A 36 -30.82 -32.72 -21.64
CA ALA A 36 -32.11 -32.82 -20.93
C ALA A 36 -32.23 -32.76 -19.38
N GLY A 37 -33.19 -31.93 -18.93
CA GLY A 37 -34.33 -32.46 -18.16
C GLY A 37 -34.68 -31.83 -16.80
N SER A 38 -35.78 -31.07 -16.80
CA SER A 38 -36.88 -31.12 -15.80
C SER A 38 -36.94 -30.18 -14.58
N HIS A 39 -38.02 -29.39 -14.60
CA HIS A 39 -39.01 -29.04 -13.54
C HIS A 39 -38.62 -28.30 -12.24
N GLU A 40 -39.01 -27.02 -12.20
CA GLU A 40 -39.90 -26.28 -11.25
C GLU A 40 -40.12 -26.70 -9.75
N PRO A 41 -40.66 -25.81 -8.88
CA PRO A 41 -40.04 -25.45 -7.61
C PRO A 41 -40.95 -25.64 -6.37
N ARG A 42 -40.50 -25.09 -5.23
CA ARG A 42 -41.19 -24.82 -3.95
C ARG A 42 -41.00 -25.87 -2.85
N ARG A 43 -40.40 -25.45 -1.72
CA ARG A 43 -41.08 -25.11 -0.45
C ARG A 43 -40.05 -24.89 0.69
N ARG A 44 -40.10 -23.72 1.33
CA ARG A 44 -39.79 -23.52 2.76
C ARG A 44 -40.96 -24.12 3.59
N PRO A 45 -40.84 -24.48 4.90
CA PRO A 45 -40.22 -23.64 5.93
C PRO A 45 -39.62 -24.31 7.21
N ALA A 46 -39.07 -23.43 8.05
CA ALA A 46 -39.11 -23.39 9.51
C ALA A 46 -38.08 -24.14 10.41
N ARG A 47 -37.35 -23.30 11.15
CA ARG A 47 -37.02 -23.36 12.60
C ARG A 47 -36.29 -24.60 13.15
N ARG A 48 -35.09 -24.36 13.71
CA ARG A 48 -34.88 -24.45 15.18
C ARG A 48 -33.58 -23.79 15.65
N ARG A 49 -33.71 -23.27 16.87
CA ARG A 49 -32.74 -22.59 17.75
C ARG A 49 -31.69 -23.56 18.34
N SER A 50 -30.72 -22.91 19.02
CA SER A 50 -29.75 -23.41 20.02
C SER A 50 -28.41 -23.77 19.40
N GLY A 51 -27.25 -23.34 19.90
CA GLY A 51 -26.90 -22.67 21.15
C GLY A 51 -25.47 -23.09 21.51
N ARG A 52 -24.79 -22.30 22.36
CA ARG A 52 -23.51 -22.60 23.05
C ARG A 52 -22.22 -22.53 22.21
N THR A 53 -21.42 -21.48 22.40
CA THR A 53 -20.37 -21.26 23.44
C THR A 53 -19.05 -22.00 23.15
N GLY A 54 -18.01 -21.21 22.96
CA GLY A 54 -16.69 -21.46 23.53
C GLY A 54 -15.76 -22.34 22.70
N ARG A 55 -14.78 -21.71 22.04
CA ARG A 55 -13.38 -21.81 22.46
C ARG A 55 -12.51 -20.91 21.60
N ASP A 56 -12.02 -19.86 22.23
CA ASP A 56 -10.76 -19.22 21.91
C ASP A 56 -9.68 -20.28 21.67
N ARG A 57 -9.08 -20.24 20.48
CA ARG A 57 -7.79 -20.86 20.23
C ARG A 57 -6.77 -19.73 20.15
N PRO A 58 -5.82 -19.63 21.10
CA PRO A 58 -4.65 -18.82 20.84
C PRO A 58 -3.84 -19.46 19.72
N ALA A 59 -3.48 -18.66 18.72
CA ALA A 59 -2.49 -19.03 17.72
C ALA A 59 -1.17 -19.37 18.44
N ARG A 60 -0.82 -20.65 18.46
CA ARG A 60 0.48 -21.11 18.94
C ARG A 60 1.49 -20.89 17.83
N LEU A 61 2.41 -19.96 18.07
CA LEU A 61 3.69 -19.85 17.37
C LEU A 61 4.52 -21.10 17.75
N VAL A 62 4.70 -22.05 16.83
CA VAL A 62 5.61 -23.18 17.02
C VAL A 62 6.86 -22.90 16.17
N GLY A 63 7.96 -22.59 16.84
CA GLY A 63 9.28 -22.48 16.21
C GLY A 63 9.87 -23.87 15.95
N VAL A 64 10.31 -24.11 14.71
CA VAL A 64 11.22 -25.21 14.39
C VAL A 64 12.63 -24.63 14.31
N LEU A 65 13.48 -25.03 15.24
CA LEU A 65 14.90 -24.73 15.24
C LEU A 65 15.60 -25.60 14.20
N SER A 66 16.27 -24.98 13.24
CA SER A 66 17.36 -25.62 12.49
C SER A 66 18.68 -24.96 12.90
N GLN A 67 19.55 -25.76 13.49
CA GLN A 67 20.90 -25.38 13.88
C GLN A 67 21.76 -25.30 12.63
N ASN A 68 22.35 -24.13 12.35
CA ASN A 68 23.67 -23.98 11.75
C ASN A 68 24.23 -22.60 12.12
N GLY A 69 25.34 -22.61 12.86
CA GLY A 69 25.96 -21.45 13.46
C GLY A 69 26.69 -20.53 12.47
N ARG A 70 26.73 -19.24 12.84
CA ARG A 70 27.34 -18.06 12.19
C ARG A 70 26.48 -17.35 11.14
N MET A 71 25.48 -16.58 11.60
CA MET A 71 25.14 -15.20 11.17
C MET A 71 23.75 -14.83 11.73
N ALA A 72 23.66 -13.63 12.33
CA ALA A 72 22.45 -12.82 12.57
C ALA A 72 22.38 -12.27 14.01
N ALA A 73 23.33 -11.41 14.37
CA ALA A 73 22.91 -10.24 15.13
C ALA A 73 22.00 -9.40 14.19
N SER A 74 20.85 -8.94 14.71
CA SER A 74 20.10 -7.79 14.18
C SER A 74 19.15 -8.00 12.99
N HIS A 75 17.98 -8.61 13.23
CA HIS A 75 16.77 -8.41 12.38
C HIS A 75 15.74 -7.46 13.00
N ARG A 76 15.96 -7.04 14.24
CA ARG A 76 15.08 -6.12 14.96
C ARG A 76 15.32 -4.69 14.47
N ILE A 77 14.27 -4.03 14.01
CA ILE A 77 14.26 -2.60 13.74
C ILE A 77 13.72 -1.89 14.97
N SER A 78 14.53 -1.01 15.53
CA SER A 78 14.22 -0.28 16.77
C SER A 78 14.79 1.13 16.79
N THR A 79 15.42 1.58 15.70
CA THR A 79 16.14 2.86 15.67
C THR A 79 15.89 3.62 14.37
N PRO A 80 15.91 4.96 14.43
CA PRO A 80 15.84 5.82 13.24
C PRO A 80 16.89 5.49 12.19
N ALA A 81 18.13 5.21 12.60
CA ALA A 81 19.23 4.94 11.68
C ALA A 81 18.97 3.68 10.83
N GLN A 82 18.39 2.63 11.43
CA GLN A 82 18.03 1.42 10.70
C GLN A 82 16.92 1.68 9.68
N VAL A 83 15.92 2.50 10.02
CA VAL A 83 14.85 2.89 9.09
C VAL A 83 15.42 3.66 7.91
N GLN A 84 16.28 4.66 8.15
CA GLN A 84 16.91 5.43 7.07
C GLN A 84 17.80 4.53 6.18
N GLN A 85 18.55 3.60 6.79
CA GLN A 85 19.34 2.63 6.04
C GLN A 85 18.48 1.78 5.10
N ARG A 86 17.31 1.30 5.57
CA ARG A 86 16.38 0.51 4.75
C ARG A 86 15.76 1.35 3.64
N TRP A 87 15.36 2.58 3.93
CA TRP A 87 14.88 3.51 2.93
C TRP A 87 15.90 3.75 1.81
N HIS A 88 17.16 4.03 2.17
CA HIS A 88 18.23 4.21 1.19
C HIS A 88 18.55 2.94 0.39
N ALA A 89 18.35 1.76 1.00
CA ALA A 89 18.42 0.48 0.32
C ALA A 89 17.18 0.18 -0.56
N ARG A 90 16.20 1.10 -0.63
CA ARG A 90 14.92 0.94 -1.32
C ARG A 90 14.11 -0.25 -0.79
N GLN A 91 14.07 -0.43 0.53
CA GLN A 91 13.36 -1.53 1.16
C GLN A 91 12.29 -1.08 2.15
N ALA A 92 11.24 -1.88 2.24
CA ALA A 92 10.14 -1.71 3.18
C ALA A 92 9.68 -3.06 3.76
N PRO A 93 9.03 -3.10 4.94
CA PRO A 93 8.50 -4.35 5.48
C PRO A 93 7.36 -4.89 4.62
N ASP A 94 7.40 -6.18 4.27
CA ASP A 94 6.32 -6.81 3.49
C ASP A 94 5.05 -6.96 4.32
N GLY A 95 4.00 -6.28 3.89
CA GLY A 95 2.68 -6.28 4.50
C GLY A 95 1.96 -4.95 4.35
N ASP A 96 1.03 -4.70 5.26
CA ASP A 96 0.20 -3.50 5.29
C ASP A 96 0.66 -2.64 6.48
N PHE A 97 1.55 -1.69 6.20
CA PHE A 97 2.28 -0.99 7.25
C PHE A 97 2.50 0.48 6.95
N ILE A 98 2.67 1.27 8.01
CA ILE A 98 3.32 2.57 7.96
C ILE A 98 4.58 2.51 8.82
N MET A 99 5.75 2.71 8.21
CA MET A 99 7.04 2.80 8.87
C MET A 99 7.43 4.26 9.07
N PHE A 100 7.78 4.64 10.30
CA PHE A 100 8.08 6.01 10.69
C PHE A 100 9.59 6.23 10.85
N ALA A 101 10.03 7.46 10.60
CA ALA A 101 11.43 7.87 10.74
C ALA A 101 11.99 7.65 12.16
N ASP A 102 11.14 7.62 13.18
CA ASP A 102 11.54 7.41 14.57
C ASP A 102 11.87 5.94 14.90
N GLY A 103 11.63 5.01 13.97
CA GLY A 103 11.81 3.57 14.18
C GLY A 103 10.53 2.81 14.48
N SER A 104 9.42 3.50 14.74
CA SER A 104 8.12 2.87 14.98
C SER A 104 7.46 2.38 13.70
N LEU A 105 6.52 1.45 13.86
CA LEU A 105 5.74 0.83 12.79
C LEU A 105 4.27 0.72 13.22
N SER A 106 3.37 1.14 12.34
CA SER A 106 1.93 0.88 12.48
C SER A 106 1.54 -0.27 11.57
N ALA A 107 0.93 -1.30 12.12
CA ALA A 107 0.24 -2.34 11.38
C ALA A 107 -1.15 -1.87 11.00
N MET A 108 -1.47 -2.01 9.72
CA MET A 108 -2.69 -1.48 9.12
C MET A 108 -3.57 -2.62 8.64
N GLU A 109 -4.88 -2.43 8.72
CA GLU A 109 -5.87 -3.37 8.19
C GLU A 109 -6.70 -2.67 7.11
N PHE A 110 -6.99 -3.38 6.02
CA PHE A 110 -7.80 -2.89 4.92
C PHE A 110 -9.17 -3.57 4.90
N GLU A 111 -10.23 -2.78 4.76
CA GLU A 111 -11.59 -3.28 4.58
C GLU A 111 -12.30 -2.52 3.48
N ARG A 112 -13.04 -3.28 2.68
CA ARG A 112 -13.91 -2.78 1.62
C ARG A 112 -15.36 -3.13 1.96
N PHE A 113 -16.17 -2.11 2.15
CA PHE A 113 -17.62 -2.24 2.31
C PHE A 113 -18.29 -2.18 0.93
N VAL A 114 -19.34 -2.97 0.74
CA VAL A 114 -19.98 -3.13 -0.58
C VAL A 114 -21.03 -2.04 -0.85
N GLU A 115 -21.80 -1.60 0.17
CA GLU A 115 -22.88 -0.61 -0.02
C GLU A 115 -23.06 0.32 1.20
N PRO A 116 -22.95 1.66 1.04
CA PRO A 116 -22.25 2.31 -0.07
C PRO A 116 -20.79 1.84 -0.11
N VAL A 117 -20.18 1.82 -1.31
CA VAL A 117 -18.76 1.45 -1.43
C VAL A 117 -17.92 2.40 -0.57
N ARG A 118 -17.30 1.84 0.46
CA ARG A 118 -16.40 2.56 1.37
C ARG A 118 -15.16 1.73 1.54
N PHE A 119 -14.04 2.41 1.66
CA PHE A 119 -12.75 1.80 1.93
C PHE A 119 -12.28 2.32 3.28
N ARG A 120 -11.61 1.46 4.04
CA ARG A 120 -10.96 1.84 5.28
C ARG A 120 -9.59 1.18 5.30
N TRP A 121 -8.58 1.97 5.61
CA TRP A 121 -7.25 1.48 5.95
C TRP A 121 -6.89 2.12 7.28
N TRP A 122 -6.79 1.33 8.36
CA TRP A 122 -6.68 1.88 9.72
C TRP A 122 -5.64 1.13 10.54
N GLU A 123 -5.06 1.85 11.50
CA GLU A 123 -4.10 1.28 12.45
C GLU A 123 -4.79 0.29 13.39
N THR A 124 -4.25 -0.91 13.48
CA THR A 124 -4.69 -1.95 14.43
C THR A 124 -3.70 -2.12 15.57
N LEU A 125 -2.43 -1.81 15.33
CA LEU A 125 -1.34 -1.92 16.30
C LEU A 125 -0.22 -0.95 15.95
N ARG A 126 0.35 -0.30 16.97
CA ARG A 126 1.61 0.44 16.85
C ARG A 126 2.70 -0.22 17.67
N ALA A 127 3.87 -0.39 17.07
CA ALA A 127 5.04 -0.99 17.69
C ALA A 127 6.24 -0.03 17.62
N GLU A 128 6.87 0.24 18.77
CA GLU A 128 8.15 0.95 18.85
C GLU A 128 9.34 0.07 18.48
N THR A 129 9.12 -1.25 18.43
CA THR A 129 10.13 -2.20 18.01
C THR A 129 9.50 -3.40 17.35
N TRP A 130 10.06 -3.79 16.21
CA TRP A 130 9.48 -4.79 15.33
C TRP A 130 10.57 -5.55 14.58
N THR A 131 10.18 -6.70 14.05
CA THR A 131 11.02 -7.50 13.16
C THR A 131 10.13 -7.87 11.98
N PRO A 132 10.44 -7.43 10.76
CA PRO A 132 9.64 -7.85 9.61
C PRO A 132 9.87 -9.32 9.33
N MET A 133 8.82 -9.99 8.86
CA MET A 133 8.93 -11.37 8.39
C MET A 133 9.68 -11.43 7.06
N ASP A 134 9.47 -10.43 6.20
CA ASP A 134 10.16 -10.28 4.93
C ASP A 134 10.26 -8.78 4.53
N TRP A 135 11.06 -8.50 3.51
CA TRP A 135 11.25 -7.17 2.95
C TRP A 135 10.77 -7.12 1.49
N LEU A 136 10.12 -6.03 1.11
CA LEU A 136 9.85 -5.71 -0.29
C LEU A 136 10.83 -4.65 -0.81
N ASP A 137 11.08 -4.70 -2.12
CA ASP A 137 11.75 -3.63 -2.83
C ASP A 137 10.74 -2.55 -3.22
N VAL A 138 11.08 -1.29 -2.93
CA VAL A 138 10.30 -0.08 -3.27
C VAL A 138 11.10 0.80 -4.22
N ASP A 139 11.66 0.22 -5.27
CA ASP A 139 12.56 0.87 -6.22
C ASP A 139 11.83 1.49 -7.43
N VAL A 140 10.69 0.93 -7.84
CA VAL A 140 9.89 1.46 -8.95
C VAL A 140 9.08 2.67 -8.49
N MET A 141 9.54 3.86 -8.85
CA MET A 141 8.85 5.13 -8.61
C MET A 141 8.04 5.54 -9.84
N LEU A 142 6.72 5.69 -9.67
CA LEU A 142 5.81 6.08 -10.74
C LEU A 142 5.46 7.57 -10.69
N ALA A 143 5.47 8.17 -9.50
CA ALA A 143 5.17 9.58 -9.32
C ALA A 143 5.99 10.20 -8.19
N SER A 144 6.31 11.49 -8.35
CA SER A 144 6.83 12.30 -7.24
C SER A 144 6.46 13.77 -7.40
N CYS A 145 6.32 14.47 -6.28
CA CYS A 145 6.16 15.93 -6.27
C CYS A 145 6.85 16.53 -5.05
N THR A 146 7.09 17.84 -5.06
CA THR A 146 7.72 18.56 -3.96
C THR A 146 6.86 19.75 -3.56
N HIS A 147 6.70 19.97 -2.26
CA HIS A 147 6.00 21.12 -1.70
C HIS A 147 6.76 21.64 -0.48
N GLY A 148 7.25 22.89 -0.57
CA GLY A 148 8.12 23.45 0.45
C GLY A 148 9.39 22.61 0.64
N ARG A 149 9.63 22.15 1.87
CA ARG A 149 10.78 21.31 2.25
C ARG A 149 10.48 19.81 2.27
N ARG A 150 9.34 19.40 1.71
CA ARG A 150 8.90 18.00 1.70
C ARG A 150 8.77 17.50 0.27
N ARG A 151 9.09 16.23 0.08
CA ARG A 151 8.91 15.50 -1.17
C ARG A 151 7.99 14.31 -0.92
N ALA A 152 6.99 14.18 -1.77
CA ALA A 152 6.15 12.99 -1.85
C ALA A 152 6.64 12.13 -3.01
N ALA A 153 6.68 10.81 -2.82
CA ALA A 153 6.95 9.83 -3.87
C ALA A 153 6.00 8.65 -3.71
N ALA A 154 5.65 8.01 -4.82
CA ALA A 154 4.87 6.79 -4.81
C ALA A 154 5.17 5.90 -6.02
N GLY A 155 4.80 4.64 -5.91
CA GLY A 155 4.97 3.67 -7.00
C GLY A 155 4.52 2.26 -6.63
N GLU A 156 5.24 1.29 -7.17
CA GLU A 156 4.98 -0.14 -7.01
C GLU A 156 6.17 -0.87 -6.41
N SER A 157 5.90 -2.02 -5.80
CA SER A 157 6.92 -3.00 -5.48
C SER A 157 7.23 -3.87 -6.69
N ALA A 158 8.50 -3.93 -7.13
CA ALA A 158 8.89 -4.68 -8.32
C ALA A 158 8.51 -6.17 -8.29
N ALA A 159 8.56 -6.79 -7.10
CA ALA A 159 8.24 -8.21 -6.91
C ALA A 159 6.72 -8.51 -6.86
N HIS A 160 5.88 -7.48 -6.67
CA HIS A 160 4.45 -7.65 -6.40
C HIS A 160 3.64 -6.55 -7.08
N GLY A 161 3.17 -6.81 -8.31
CA GLY A 161 2.48 -5.81 -9.14
C GLY A 161 1.16 -5.25 -8.59
N SER A 162 0.66 -5.72 -7.44
CA SER A 162 -0.51 -5.17 -6.75
C SER A 162 -0.17 -4.35 -5.50
N VAL A 163 1.12 -4.29 -5.11
CA VAL A 163 1.56 -3.65 -3.88
C VAL A 163 2.01 -2.22 -4.19
N GLY A 164 1.28 -1.25 -3.67
CA GLY A 164 1.61 0.16 -3.78
C GLY A 164 2.38 0.65 -2.55
N TRP A 165 3.29 1.61 -2.78
CA TRP A 165 3.96 2.33 -1.71
C TRP A 165 3.86 3.84 -1.91
N VAL A 166 3.86 4.57 -0.79
CA VAL A 166 3.85 6.04 -0.73
C VAL A 166 4.80 6.49 0.37
N ALA A 167 5.69 7.42 0.05
CA ALA A 167 6.67 7.96 0.99
C ALA A 167 6.59 9.49 1.08
N LEU A 168 6.83 10.00 2.28
CA LEU A 168 7.14 11.41 2.52
C LEU A 168 8.59 11.51 2.98
N THR A 169 9.39 12.33 2.30
CA THR A 169 10.79 12.59 2.63
C THR A 169 11.05 14.09 2.75
N SER A 170 12.14 14.44 3.43
CA SER A 170 12.65 15.81 3.40
C SER A 170 13.24 16.11 2.02
N ALA A 171 12.95 17.30 1.49
CA ALA A 171 13.47 17.81 0.22
C ALA A 171 14.80 18.59 0.41
N ASP A 172 15.56 18.28 1.46
CA ASP A 172 16.86 18.90 1.79
C ASP A 172 18.04 18.32 0.97
N GLY A 173 17.75 17.43 0.02
CA GLY A 173 18.74 16.74 -0.82
C GLY A 173 19.34 15.49 -0.19
N ARG A 174 19.02 15.17 1.08
CA ARG A 174 19.48 13.95 1.76
C ARG A 174 18.51 12.79 1.62
N ASP A 175 17.31 13.06 1.07
CA ASP A 175 16.23 12.08 0.93
C ASP A 175 15.92 11.37 2.26
N THR A 176 15.87 12.16 3.34
CA THR A 176 15.60 11.65 4.69
C THR A 176 14.13 11.28 4.80
N LEU A 177 13.83 10.02 5.12
CA LEU A 177 12.46 9.54 5.28
C LEU A 177 11.79 10.21 6.47
N GLU A 178 10.55 10.69 6.31
CA GLU A 178 9.65 11.06 7.41
C GLU A 178 8.72 9.88 7.75
N TRP A 179 8.11 9.28 6.73
CA TRP A 179 7.36 8.02 6.85
C TRP A 179 7.18 7.35 5.48
N LEU A 180 6.90 6.04 5.50
CA LEU A 180 6.62 5.21 4.34
C LEU A 180 5.38 4.35 4.61
N ALA A 181 4.39 4.40 3.72
CA ALA A 181 3.22 3.52 3.73
C ALA A 181 3.36 2.46 2.63
N VAL A 182 3.05 1.21 2.96
CA VAL A 182 2.95 0.08 2.02
C VAL A 182 1.61 -0.60 2.21
N SER A 183 0.93 -0.91 1.10
CA SER A 183 -0.35 -1.59 1.11
C SER A 183 -0.40 -2.65 0.03
N ARG A 184 -0.84 -3.86 0.39
CA ARG A 184 -1.06 -4.96 -0.56
C ARG A 184 -2.43 -4.88 -1.23
N HIS A 185 -3.25 -3.91 -0.83
CA HIS A 185 -4.63 -3.74 -1.27
C HIS A 185 -4.85 -2.46 -2.07
N SER A 186 -3.82 -1.64 -2.28
CA SER A 186 -3.97 -0.35 -2.95
C SER A 186 -3.96 -0.44 -4.48
N ASP A 187 -3.35 -1.48 -5.05
CA ASP A 187 -2.72 -1.42 -6.38
C ASP A 187 -1.56 -0.38 -6.40
N PRO A 188 -0.68 -0.37 -7.42
CA PRO A 188 0.34 0.67 -7.57
C PRO A 188 -0.23 2.09 -7.51
N PHE A 189 0.54 3.02 -6.98
CA PHE A 189 0.19 4.44 -7.00
C PHE A 189 0.77 5.15 -8.21
N SER A 190 -0.10 5.67 -9.08
CA SER A 190 0.29 6.27 -10.37
C SER A 190 0.47 7.79 -10.30
N SER A 191 -0.03 8.45 -9.25
CA SER A 191 0.14 9.89 -9.06
C SER A 191 0.19 10.27 -7.58
N VAL A 192 0.89 11.37 -7.28
CA VAL A 192 0.92 12.00 -5.96
C VAL A 192 0.84 13.51 -6.04
N ALA A 193 0.14 14.11 -5.09
CA ALA A 193 0.08 15.54 -4.84
C ALA A 193 0.38 15.84 -3.37
N LEU A 194 0.94 17.01 -3.09
CA LEU A 194 1.32 17.44 -1.75
C LEU A 194 0.95 18.92 -1.55
N ASP A 195 0.13 19.21 -0.54
CA ASP A 195 -0.41 20.56 -0.25
C ASP A 195 0.04 21.14 1.11
N GLY A 196 1.13 20.60 1.66
CA GLY A 196 1.72 21.00 2.95
C GLY A 196 1.06 20.35 4.16
N ARG A 197 -0.23 20.01 4.08
CA ARG A 197 -0.97 19.29 5.13
C ARG A 197 -1.16 17.83 4.79
N PHE A 198 -1.41 17.52 3.53
CA PHE A 198 -1.73 16.18 3.08
C PHE A 198 -0.87 15.77 1.89
N LEU A 199 -0.45 14.52 1.92
CA LEU A 199 -0.03 13.79 0.75
C LEU A 199 -1.27 13.06 0.21
N THR A 200 -1.64 13.33 -1.03
CA THR A 200 -2.71 12.62 -1.73
C THR A 200 -2.09 11.73 -2.80
N ALA A 201 -2.34 10.42 -2.75
CA ALA A 201 -1.88 9.45 -3.73
C ALA A 201 -3.08 8.80 -4.42
N THR A 202 -3.01 8.61 -5.73
CA THR A 202 -4.06 7.93 -6.50
C THR A 202 -3.52 6.61 -7.03
N SER A 203 -4.23 5.52 -6.75
CA SER A 203 -3.88 4.19 -7.26
C SER A 203 -4.21 4.04 -8.74
N THR A 204 -3.64 3.02 -9.39
CA THR A 204 -3.98 2.63 -10.76
C THR A 204 -5.43 2.14 -10.89
N SER A 205 -6.05 1.67 -9.81
CA SER A 205 -7.48 1.38 -9.74
C SER A 205 -8.36 2.62 -9.48
N GLY A 206 -7.76 3.81 -9.39
CA GLY A 206 -8.47 5.08 -9.21
C GLY A 206 -8.83 5.39 -7.76
N GLN A 207 -8.41 4.59 -6.77
CA GLN A 207 -8.64 4.93 -5.36
C GLN A 207 -7.76 6.12 -4.95
N VAL A 208 -8.33 7.06 -4.22
CA VAL A 208 -7.62 8.23 -3.69
C VAL A 208 -7.35 8.02 -2.21
N TRP A 209 -6.07 8.03 -1.86
CA TRP A 209 -5.55 7.85 -0.51
C TRP A 209 -4.98 9.18 -0.03
N ARG A 210 -5.52 9.73 1.05
CA ARG A 210 -5.12 11.03 1.60
C ARG A 210 -4.51 10.84 2.98
N PHE A 211 -3.21 11.05 3.07
CA PHE A 211 -2.41 10.91 4.28
C PHE A 211 -2.15 12.29 4.90
N PRO A 212 -2.55 12.54 6.15
CA PRO A 212 -2.05 13.69 6.89
C PRO A 212 -0.53 13.57 7.04
N CYS A 213 0.22 14.62 6.67
CA CYS A 213 1.69 14.55 6.64
C CYS A 213 2.29 14.24 8.02
N ASP A 214 1.66 14.72 9.09
CA ASP A 214 2.15 14.59 10.46
C ASP A 214 1.46 13.45 11.23
N ALA A 215 0.43 12.82 10.65
CA ALA A 215 -0.33 11.71 11.22
C ALA A 215 -0.80 10.74 10.11
N PRO A 216 0.13 10.08 9.40
CA PRO A 216 -0.20 9.29 8.19
C PRO A 216 -1.11 8.08 8.49
N ALA A 217 -1.20 7.62 9.73
CA ALA A 217 -2.11 6.56 10.15
C ALA A 217 -3.59 6.98 10.11
N ASP A 218 -3.89 8.27 10.17
CA ASP A 218 -5.24 8.84 10.04
C ASP A 218 -5.66 9.02 8.57
N VAL A 219 -5.12 8.17 7.69
CA VAL A 219 -5.40 8.14 6.26
C VAL A 219 -6.88 7.93 5.96
N THR A 220 -7.37 8.62 4.94
CA THR A 220 -8.70 8.38 4.36
C THR A 220 -8.57 7.79 2.97
N VAL A 221 -9.41 6.81 2.65
CA VAL A 221 -9.47 6.17 1.33
C VAL A 221 -10.85 6.37 0.71
N SER A 222 -10.90 6.84 -0.52
CA SER A 222 -12.14 7.02 -1.29
C SER A 222 -11.98 6.49 -2.71
N ALA A 223 -13.09 6.16 -3.36
CA ALA A 223 -13.08 6.00 -4.81
C ALA A 223 -12.74 7.34 -5.50
N ALA A 224 -12.19 7.30 -6.72
CA ALA A 224 -12.24 8.46 -7.60
C ALA A 224 -13.70 8.89 -7.72
N SER A 225 -13.96 10.19 -7.56
CA SER A 225 -15.27 10.74 -7.93
C SER A 225 -15.40 10.65 -9.44
N ASP A 226 -16.42 9.95 -9.92
CA ASP A 226 -16.86 9.99 -11.33
C ASP A 226 -17.28 11.40 -11.75
#